data_AF-A0A3N0I7U8-F1
#
_entry.id   AF-A0A3N0I7U8-F1
#
_cell.length_a   1.000
_cell.length_b   1.000
_cell.length_c   1.000
_cell.angle_alpha   90.00
_cell.angle_beta   90.00
_cell.angle_gamma   90.00
#
_symmetry.space_group_name_H-M   'P 1'
#
loop_
_entity.id
_entity.type
_entity.pdbx_description
1 polymer ?
#
loop_
_entity_poly.entity_id
_entity_poly.type
_entity_poly.pdbx_seq_one_letter_code
_entity_poly.pdbx_strand_id
1 'polypeptide(L)'
;MRDEVADGWKISQVEVLVGLPRRDIQRACYEGAGGLGIVKPRNTTWGWRVYEVPDVAKLFLLAQGRRQGKTLDEVRDELASCEGARDVLHKLARCEQAAREACDAQAGASMSACALRCAIEQGDVTVFAGLIDASFAEDARAFCDAHAALGLAAEGLLSKLFADLARVRACGQAPSSNDAKEICAASVHAVSERCALRAADAAELLARAMNASGMGLTCELWLGPATWTYANAALEASQLDAQRAGATEEECHVKPLGDAKEQSAV
;
A
#
# COMPACT_ATOMS: atom_id res chain seq x y z
N MET A 1 31.95 -33.83 16.63
CA MET A 1 30.48 -33.88 16.46
C MET A 1 30.23 -33.47 15.02
N ARG A 2 29.94 -34.42 14.11
CA ARG A 2 29.73 -34.09 12.70
C ARG A 2 28.31 -33.57 12.58
N ASP A 3 28.16 -32.28 12.30
CA ASP A 3 26.96 -31.79 11.62
C ASP A 3 26.94 -32.52 10.27
N GLU A 4 26.18 -33.61 10.17
CA GLU A 4 25.55 -33.88 8.88
C GLU A 4 24.80 -32.59 8.55
N VAL A 5 25.18 -31.96 7.43
CA VAL A 5 24.48 -30.82 6.86
C VAL A 5 23.12 -31.36 6.42
N ALA A 6 22.23 -31.58 7.38
CA ALA A 6 20.85 -31.86 7.11
C ALA A 6 20.28 -30.56 6.59
N ASP A 7 19.80 -30.56 5.35
CA ASP A 7 19.11 -29.43 4.71
C ASP A 7 17.80 -29.11 5.44
N GLY A 8 17.90 -28.47 6.61
CA GLY A 8 16.77 -28.10 7.45
C GLY A 8 17.16 -27.66 8.86
N TRP A 9 16.14 -27.38 9.68
CA TRP A 9 16.32 -26.78 11.00
C TRP A 9 16.03 -27.76 12.13
N LYS A 10 16.74 -27.62 13.26
CA LYS A 10 16.40 -28.24 14.54
C LYS A 10 15.27 -27.43 15.21
N ILE A 11 14.49 -28.07 16.09
CA ILE A 11 13.36 -27.41 16.78
C ILE A 11 13.77 -26.11 17.51
N SER A 12 14.96 -26.04 18.10
CA SER A 12 15.45 -24.83 18.80
C SER A 12 15.73 -23.68 17.84
N GLN A 13 16.14 -23.97 16.60
CA GLN A 13 16.33 -22.95 15.57
C GLN A 13 14.97 -22.47 15.07
N VAL A 14 14.01 -23.40 14.86
CA VAL A 14 12.64 -23.04 14.45
C VAL A 14 11.97 -22.14 15.49
N GLU A 15 12.08 -22.48 16.78
CA GLU A 15 11.55 -21.66 17.89
C GLU A 15 12.02 -20.21 17.82
N VAL A 16 13.31 -19.99 17.56
CA VAL A 16 13.88 -18.64 17.38
C VAL A 16 13.37 -17.97 16.11
N LEU A 17 13.32 -18.68 14.98
CA LEU A 17 12.96 -18.10 13.68
C LEU A 17 11.49 -17.65 13.61
N VAL A 18 10.56 -18.45 14.12
CA VAL A 18 9.12 -18.13 14.04
C VAL A 18 8.58 -17.48 15.31
N GLY A 19 9.35 -17.50 16.40
CA GLY A 19 8.92 -16.97 17.70
C GLY A 19 7.74 -17.74 18.30
N LEU A 20 7.69 -19.06 18.07
CA LEU A 20 6.64 -19.95 18.58
C LEU A 20 7.23 -20.83 19.69
N PRO A 21 6.59 -20.93 20.87
CA PRO A 21 7.13 -21.73 21.97
C PRO A 21 7.34 -23.19 21.57
N ARG A 22 8.42 -23.81 22.06
CA ARG A 22 8.76 -25.22 21.80
C ARG A 22 7.58 -26.18 22.01
N ARG A 23 6.78 -25.96 23.06
CA ARG A 23 5.59 -26.77 23.37
C ARG A 23 4.56 -26.74 22.24
N ASP A 24 4.31 -25.57 21.65
CA ASP A 24 3.34 -25.40 20.58
C ASP A 24 3.88 -26.00 19.27
N ILE A 25 5.19 -25.87 19.00
CA ILE A 25 5.85 -26.56 17.88
C ILE A 25 5.71 -28.08 18.03
N GLN A 26 5.94 -28.61 19.23
CA GLN A 26 5.78 -30.04 19.50
C GLN A 26 4.34 -30.49 19.28
N ARG A 27 3.35 -29.76 19.80
CA ARG A 27 1.92 -30.04 19.57
C ARG A 27 1.54 -30.00 18.10
N ALA A 28 2.12 -29.09 17.32
CA ALA A 28 1.92 -29.02 15.88
C ALA A 28 2.44 -30.26 15.12
N CYS A 29 3.41 -30.99 15.68
CA CYS A 29 4.02 -32.16 15.03
C CYS A 29 3.29 -33.50 15.30
N TYR A 30 2.59 -33.62 16.43
CA TYR A 30 1.96 -34.89 16.81
C TYR A 30 0.52 -34.97 16.29
N GLU A 31 0.09 -36.15 15.86
CA GLU A 31 -1.30 -36.49 15.59
C GLU A 31 -1.93 -37.18 16.81
N GLY A 32 -3.22 -36.97 17.07
CA GLY A 32 -3.95 -37.60 18.18
C GLY A 32 -4.30 -36.65 19.35
N ALA A 33 -4.64 -37.20 20.51
CA ALA A 33 -5.15 -36.43 21.64
C ALA A 33 -4.15 -35.35 22.11
N GLY A 34 -4.48 -34.08 21.87
CA GLY A 34 -3.66 -32.91 22.22
C GLY A 34 -2.62 -32.49 21.17
N GLY A 35 -2.45 -33.28 20.11
CA GLY A 35 -1.64 -32.96 18.93
C GLY A 35 -2.48 -32.38 17.79
N LEU A 36 -1.90 -31.48 16.99
CA LEU A 36 -2.60 -30.77 15.91
C LEU A 36 -2.34 -31.36 14.53
N GLY A 37 -1.29 -32.16 14.35
CA GLY A 37 -0.95 -32.79 13.06
C GLY A 37 -0.67 -31.82 11.90
N ILE A 38 -0.27 -30.57 12.19
CA ILE A 38 -0.08 -29.52 11.18
C ILE A 38 1.18 -29.75 10.34
N VAL A 39 2.26 -30.23 10.97
CA VAL A 39 3.58 -30.45 10.34
C VAL A 39 4.08 -31.87 10.60
N LYS A 40 4.84 -32.42 9.64
CA LYS A 40 5.40 -33.77 9.71
C LYS A 40 6.90 -33.69 9.42
N PRO A 41 7.70 -33.18 10.38
CA PRO A 41 9.14 -33.00 10.17
C PRO A 41 9.82 -34.35 9.92
N ARG A 42 10.85 -34.33 9.07
CA ARG A 42 11.62 -35.52 8.72
C ARG A 42 12.42 -36.00 9.93
N ASN A 43 12.37 -37.30 10.22
CA ASN A 43 13.22 -37.90 11.23
C ASN A 43 14.57 -38.29 10.61
N THR A 44 15.66 -37.92 11.27
CA THR A 44 17.00 -38.42 10.96
C THR A 44 17.17 -39.86 11.44
N THR A 45 18.20 -40.54 10.91
CA THR A 45 18.61 -41.89 11.34
C THR A 45 18.87 -41.98 12.85
N TRP A 46 19.21 -40.87 13.50
CA TRP A 46 19.48 -40.77 14.93
C TRP A 46 18.26 -40.35 15.78
N GLY A 47 17.07 -40.28 15.18
CA GLY A 47 15.80 -40.00 15.87
C GLY A 47 15.52 -38.52 16.11
N TRP A 48 16.30 -37.60 15.53
CA TRP A 48 16.11 -36.16 15.69
C TRP A 48 15.26 -35.64 14.56
N ARG A 49 14.37 -34.67 14.85
CA ARG A 49 13.50 -34.03 13.87
C ARG A 49 14.21 -32.90 13.15
N VAL A 50 14.09 -32.90 11.83
CA VAL A 50 14.55 -31.85 10.92
C VAL A 50 13.32 -31.25 10.27
N TYR A 51 13.18 -29.94 10.43
CA TYR A 51 12.09 -29.16 9.86
C TYR A 51 12.55 -28.59 8.52
N GLU A 52 11.74 -28.77 7.49
CA GLU A 52 12.00 -28.24 6.16
C GLU A 52 11.25 -26.92 5.94
N VAL A 53 11.52 -26.22 4.84
CA VAL A 53 10.89 -24.92 4.54
C VAL A 53 9.36 -24.94 4.65
N PRO A 54 8.63 -25.96 4.11
CA PRO A 54 7.18 -26.02 4.26
C PRO A 54 6.71 -26.18 5.71
N ASP A 55 7.47 -26.89 6.55
CA ASP A 55 7.16 -27.02 7.98
C ASP A 55 7.31 -25.67 8.68
N VAL A 56 8.42 -24.98 8.43
CA VAL A 56 8.70 -23.65 9.01
C VAL A 56 7.63 -22.65 8.57
N ALA A 57 7.20 -22.68 7.31
CA ALA A 57 6.12 -21.83 6.79
C ALA A 57 4.78 -22.07 7.52
N LYS A 58 4.38 -23.33 7.70
CA LYS A 58 3.15 -23.67 8.44
C LYS A 58 3.25 -23.27 9.92
N LEU A 59 4.41 -23.45 10.55
CA LEU A 59 4.66 -23.02 11.93
C LEU A 59 4.68 -21.50 12.07
N PHE A 60 5.16 -20.78 11.05
CA PHE A 60 5.05 -19.32 10.99
C PHE A 60 3.59 -18.88 10.92
N LEU A 61 2.78 -19.47 10.03
CA LEU A 61 1.34 -19.18 9.95
C LEU A 61 0.62 -19.49 11.27
N LEU A 62 1.01 -20.57 11.95
CA LEU A 62 0.54 -20.89 13.30
C LEU A 62 0.88 -19.77 14.29
N ALA A 63 2.14 -19.31 14.31
CA ALA A 63 2.58 -18.21 15.17
C ALA A 63 1.82 -16.90 14.89
N GLN A 64 1.56 -16.58 13.62
CA GLN A 64 0.79 -15.39 13.24
C GLN A 64 -0.66 -15.47 13.72
N GLY A 65 -1.33 -16.61 13.55
CA GLY A 65 -2.67 -16.82 14.10
C GLY A 65 -2.71 -16.65 15.63
N ARG A 66 -1.68 -17.14 16.34
CA ARG A 66 -1.55 -16.96 17.79
C ARG A 66 -1.38 -15.50 18.19
N ARG A 67 -0.59 -14.72 17.45
CA ARG A 67 -0.44 -13.27 17.68
C ARG A 67 -1.74 -12.50 17.47
N GLN A 68 -2.61 -12.99 16.60
CA GLN A 68 -3.96 -12.47 16.37
C GLN A 68 -4.98 -12.94 17.43
N GLY A 69 -4.54 -13.64 18.48
CA GLY A 69 -5.40 -14.11 19.56
C GLY A 69 -6.12 -15.44 19.30
N LYS A 70 -5.89 -16.08 18.14
CA LYS A 70 -6.52 -17.36 17.81
C LYS A 70 -5.99 -18.49 18.70
N THR A 71 -6.83 -19.48 18.94
CA THR A 71 -6.46 -20.75 19.56
C THR A 71 -5.68 -21.62 18.57
N LEU A 72 -4.96 -22.61 19.08
CA LEU A 72 -4.20 -23.55 18.24
C LEU A 72 -5.12 -24.41 17.37
N ASP A 73 -6.31 -24.75 17.85
CA ASP A 73 -7.29 -25.56 17.13
C ASP A 73 -7.93 -24.78 15.97
N GLU A 74 -8.27 -23.50 16.17
CA GLU A 74 -8.78 -22.64 15.08
C GLU A 74 -7.75 -22.50 13.95
N VAL A 75 -6.48 -22.27 14.30
CA VAL A 75 -5.43 -22.15 13.27
C VAL A 75 -5.14 -23.50 12.61
N ARG A 76 -5.25 -24.62 13.33
CA ARG A 76 -5.21 -25.96 12.73
C ARG A 76 -6.31 -26.11 11.69
N ASP A 77 -7.55 -25.77 12.02
CA ASP A 77 -8.69 -25.94 11.11
C ASP A 77 -8.54 -25.05 9.86
N GLU A 78 -8.02 -23.84 10.02
CA GLU A 78 -7.65 -22.98 8.89
C GLU A 78 -6.55 -23.60 8.01
N LEU A 79 -5.56 -24.26 8.62
CA LEU A 79 -4.45 -24.91 7.92
C LEU A 79 -4.79 -26.32 7.40
N ALA A 80 -5.85 -26.96 7.90
CA ALA A 80 -6.30 -28.26 7.42
C ALA A 80 -6.75 -28.21 5.95
N SER A 81 -7.19 -27.03 5.49
CA SER A 81 -7.47 -26.75 4.08
C SER A 81 -6.24 -26.64 3.17
N CYS A 82 -5.01 -26.67 3.71
CA CYS A 82 -3.77 -26.62 2.93
C CYS A 82 -3.31 -28.02 2.54
N GLU A 83 -3.68 -28.47 1.35
CA GLU A 83 -3.27 -29.78 0.83
C GLU A 83 -1.91 -29.74 0.11
N GLY A 84 -1.43 -28.54 -0.29
CA GLY A 84 -0.15 -28.42 -0.99
C GLY A 84 0.59 -27.10 -0.80
N ALA A 85 1.78 -27.02 -1.43
CA ALA A 85 2.65 -25.84 -1.37
C ALA A 85 1.96 -24.55 -1.87
N ARG A 86 1.08 -24.67 -2.87
CA ARG A 86 0.30 -23.54 -3.41
C ARG A 86 -0.59 -22.89 -2.34
N ASP A 87 -1.24 -23.68 -1.50
CA ASP A 87 -2.15 -23.16 -0.47
C ASP A 87 -1.37 -22.46 0.65
N VAL A 88 -0.21 -23.02 1.00
CA VAL A 88 0.71 -22.39 1.97
C VAL A 88 1.21 -21.05 1.43
N LEU A 89 1.64 -20.99 0.16
CA LEU A 89 2.05 -19.75 -0.48
C LEU A 89 0.92 -18.71 -0.51
N HIS A 90 -0.30 -19.11 -0.85
CA HIS A 90 -1.46 -18.22 -0.84
C HIS A 90 -1.75 -17.66 0.57
N LYS A 91 -1.69 -18.50 1.61
CA LYS A 91 -1.86 -18.03 2.99
C LYS A 91 -0.72 -17.12 3.46
N LEU A 92 0.52 -17.38 3.05
CA LEU A 92 1.66 -16.49 3.32
C LEU A 92 1.48 -15.13 2.65
N ALA A 93 1.07 -15.10 1.38
CA ALA A 93 0.79 -13.85 0.66
C ALA A 93 -0.33 -13.04 1.34
N ARG A 94 -1.39 -13.70 1.80
CA ARG A 94 -2.45 -13.04 2.60
C ARG A 94 -1.92 -12.53 3.94
N CYS A 95 -1.03 -13.27 4.59
CA CYS A 95 -0.41 -12.83 5.84
C CYS A 95 0.48 -11.59 5.63
N GLU A 96 1.25 -11.56 4.54
CA GLU A 96 2.06 -10.41 4.16
C GLU A 96 1.20 -9.19 3.86
N GLN A 97 0.12 -9.37 3.08
CA GLN A 97 -0.82 -8.30 2.77
C GLN A 97 -1.48 -7.74 4.04
N ALA A 98 -1.96 -8.59 4.94
CA ALA A 98 -2.54 -8.17 6.21
C ALA A 98 -1.52 -7.42 7.09
N ALA A 99 -0.24 -7.81 7.05
CA ALA A 99 0.82 -7.11 7.77
C ALA A 99 1.08 -5.72 7.19
N ARG A 100 1.06 -5.56 5.86
CA ARG A 100 1.18 -4.25 5.20
C ARG A 100 0.01 -3.33 5.56
N GLU A 101 -1.22 -3.82 5.45
CA GLU A 101 -2.43 -3.08 5.84
C GLU A 101 -2.39 -2.63 7.30
N ALA A 102 -1.89 -3.48 8.21
CA ALA A 102 -1.71 -3.13 9.60
C ALA A 102 -0.64 -2.03 9.80
N CYS A 103 0.46 -2.07 9.03
CA CYS A 103 1.47 -1.02 9.05
C CYS A 103 0.90 0.31 8.56
N ASP A 104 0.15 0.30 7.45
CA ASP A 104 -0.49 1.50 6.88
C ASP A 104 -1.52 2.09 7.84
N ALA A 105 -2.32 1.25 8.50
CA ALA A 105 -3.27 1.67 9.52
C ALA A 105 -2.56 2.31 10.74
N GLN A 106 -1.46 1.71 11.20
CA GLN A 106 -0.67 2.25 12.31
C GLN A 106 0.02 3.56 11.94
N ALA A 107 0.54 3.68 10.72
CA ALA A 107 1.15 4.91 10.21
C ALA A 107 0.12 6.05 10.18
N GLY A 108 -1.08 5.81 9.65
CA GLY A 108 -2.13 6.81 9.62
C GLY A 108 -2.70 7.17 10.99
N ALA A 109 -2.79 6.21 11.91
CA ALA A 109 -3.12 6.48 13.31
C ALA A 109 -2.06 7.37 13.98
N SER A 110 -0.77 7.10 13.71
CA SER A 110 0.34 7.91 14.21
C SER A 110 0.30 9.34 13.65
N MET A 111 0.07 9.51 12.34
CA MET A 111 -0.09 10.82 11.70
C MET A 111 -1.27 11.59 12.30
N SER A 112 -2.43 10.93 12.43
CA SER A 112 -3.64 11.51 13.02
C SER A 112 -3.42 11.96 14.46
N ALA A 113 -2.78 11.13 15.29
CA ALA A 113 -2.45 11.46 16.67
C ALA A 113 -1.47 12.64 16.75
N CYS A 114 -0.48 12.68 15.87
CA CYS A 114 0.45 13.81 15.79
C CYS A 114 -0.28 15.11 15.43
N ALA A 115 -1.13 15.08 14.39
CA ALA A 115 -1.90 16.23 13.94
C ALA A 115 -2.85 16.75 15.04
N LEU A 116 -3.57 15.86 15.73
CA LEU A 116 -4.45 16.22 16.84
C LEU A 116 -3.68 16.82 18.01
N ARG A 117 -2.53 16.24 18.37
CA ARG A 117 -1.67 16.80 19.41
C ARG A 117 -1.22 18.21 19.04
N CYS A 118 -0.75 18.41 17.80
CA CYS A 118 -0.35 19.73 17.32
C CYS A 118 -1.52 20.73 17.36
N ALA A 119 -2.74 20.31 16.98
CA ALA A 119 -3.92 21.16 17.05
C ALA A 119 -4.26 21.57 18.49
N ILE A 120 -4.18 20.63 19.46
CA ILE A 120 -4.45 20.91 20.89
C ILE A 120 -3.41 21.85 21.48
N GLU A 121 -2.14 21.64 21.13
CA GLU A 121 -1.01 22.47 21.59
C GLU A 121 -0.97 23.85 20.93
N GLN A 122 -1.90 24.16 20.01
CA GLN A 122 -1.87 25.35 19.15
C GLN A 122 -0.52 25.49 18.43
N GLY A 123 0.00 24.34 17.99
CA GLY A 123 1.30 24.22 17.34
C GLY A 123 1.35 24.95 16.00
N ASP A 124 2.58 25.09 15.49
CA ASP A 124 2.85 25.75 14.23
C ASP A 124 2.15 25.04 13.06
N VAL A 125 1.50 25.83 12.20
CA VAL A 125 0.85 25.38 10.96
C VAL A 125 1.82 24.65 10.02
N THR A 126 3.13 24.93 10.13
CA THR A 126 4.17 24.23 9.36
C THR A 126 4.27 22.74 9.68
N VAL A 127 3.83 22.31 10.88
CA VAL A 127 3.86 20.89 11.27
C VAL A 127 2.87 20.07 10.45
N PHE A 128 1.68 20.62 10.18
CA PHE A 128 0.69 19.92 9.35
C PHE A 128 1.16 19.77 7.91
N ALA A 129 1.71 20.83 7.32
CA ALA A 129 2.30 20.78 5.99
C ALA A 129 3.42 19.73 5.92
N GLY A 130 4.32 19.73 6.91
CA GLY A 130 5.40 18.73 7.00
C GLY A 130 4.90 17.29 7.12
N LEU A 131 3.82 17.03 7.88
CA LEU A 131 3.20 15.70 7.97
C LEU A 131 2.61 15.26 6.62
N ILE A 132 1.94 16.17 5.91
CA ILE A 132 1.34 15.91 4.59
C ILE A 132 2.44 15.55 3.58
N ASP A 133 3.49 16.35 3.48
CA ASP A 133 4.55 16.13 2.50
C ASP A 133 5.45 14.94 2.86
N ALA A 134 5.65 14.64 4.14
CA ALA A 134 6.32 13.43 4.58
C ALA A 134 5.53 12.16 4.19
N SER A 135 4.20 12.18 4.38
CA SER A 135 3.33 11.08 3.93
C SER A 135 3.39 10.91 2.41
N PHE A 136 3.37 12.03 1.66
CA PHE A 136 3.53 12.01 0.20
C PHE A 136 4.85 11.36 -0.22
N ALA A 137 5.97 11.70 0.43
CA ALA A 137 7.28 11.16 0.08
C ALA A 137 7.33 9.63 0.19
N GLU A 138 6.68 9.06 1.21
CA GLU A 138 6.64 7.60 1.41
C GLU A 138 5.81 6.91 0.33
N ASP A 139 4.65 7.46 -0.05
CA ASP A 139 3.84 6.91 -1.15
C ASP A 139 4.53 7.04 -2.51
N ALA A 140 5.17 8.19 -2.77
CA ALA A 140 5.82 8.47 -4.05
C ALA A 140 6.99 7.53 -4.36
N ARG A 141 7.67 6.98 -3.33
CA ARG A 141 8.74 5.99 -3.47
C ARG A 141 8.30 4.67 -4.12
N ALA A 142 6.99 4.38 -4.15
CA ALA A 142 6.47 3.23 -4.88
C ALA A 142 6.48 3.43 -6.40
N PHE A 143 6.58 4.67 -6.86
CA PHE A 143 6.46 5.04 -8.27
C PHE A 143 7.75 5.62 -8.86
N CYS A 144 8.61 6.22 -8.04
CA CYS A 144 9.81 6.91 -8.48
C CYS A 144 10.99 6.72 -7.52
N ASP A 145 12.17 7.19 -7.93
CA ASP A 145 13.34 7.13 -7.07
C ASP A 145 13.20 8.01 -5.82
N ALA A 146 13.92 7.63 -4.77
CA ALA A 146 13.82 8.31 -3.48
C ALA A 146 14.26 9.78 -3.53
N HIS A 147 15.15 10.16 -4.43
CA HIS A 147 15.61 11.55 -4.55
C HIS A 147 14.52 12.43 -5.17
N ALA A 148 13.85 11.97 -6.22
CA ALA A 148 12.70 12.65 -6.82
C ALA A 148 11.55 12.82 -5.81
N ALA A 149 11.17 11.74 -5.12
CA ALA A 149 10.11 11.75 -4.10
C ALA A 149 10.42 12.75 -2.98
N LEU A 150 11.63 12.71 -2.42
CA LEU A 150 12.06 13.63 -1.36
C LEU A 150 12.16 15.08 -1.85
N GLY A 151 12.57 15.31 -3.10
CA GLY A 151 12.63 16.65 -3.69
C GLY A 151 11.25 17.31 -3.76
N LEU A 152 10.25 16.58 -4.26
CA LEU A 152 8.86 17.06 -4.32
C LEU A 152 8.29 17.35 -2.93
N ALA A 153 8.56 16.48 -1.96
CA ALA A 153 8.13 16.67 -0.58
C ALA A 153 8.82 17.88 0.08
N ALA A 154 10.13 18.06 -0.13
CA ALA A 154 10.87 19.22 0.38
C ALA A 154 10.37 20.55 -0.21
N GLU A 155 9.87 20.51 -1.44
CA GLU A 155 9.22 21.66 -2.08
C GLU A 155 7.77 21.86 -1.62
N GLY A 156 7.24 20.99 -0.78
CA GLY A 156 5.90 21.08 -0.22
C GLY A 156 4.80 20.82 -1.24
N LEU A 157 5.02 19.94 -2.23
CA LEU A 157 4.11 19.74 -3.34
C LEU A 157 2.67 19.47 -2.87
N LEU A 158 2.47 18.51 -1.98
CA LEU A 158 1.12 18.07 -1.61
C LEU A 158 0.46 19.07 -0.65
N SER A 159 1.22 19.64 0.29
CA SER A 159 0.71 20.68 1.17
C SER A 159 0.32 21.95 0.40
N LYS A 160 1.09 22.36 -0.62
CA LYS A 160 0.73 23.47 -1.52
C LYS A 160 -0.52 23.17 -2.33
N LEU A 161 -0.65 21.98 -2.92
CA LEU A 161 -1.87 21.58 -3.62
C LEU A 161 -3.11 21.75 -2.73
N PHE A 162 -3.08 21.25 -1.49
CA PHE A 162 -4.19 21.42 -0.57
C PHE A 162 -4.44 22.89 -0.20
N ALA A 163 -3.37 23.66 0.09
CA ALA A 163 -3.51 25.07 0.44
C ALA A 163 -4.08 25.91 -0.71
N ASP A 164 -3.72 25.60 -1.96
CA ASP A 164 -4.18 26.29 -3.15
C ASP A 164 -5.65 26.00 -3.41
N LEU A 165 -6.05 24.73 -3.33
CA LEU A 165 -7.46 24.32 -3.44
C LEU A 165 -8.33 24.87 -2.30
N ALA A 166 -7.77 24.97 -1.08
CA ALA A 166 -8.45 25.61 0.04
C ALA A 166 -8.76 27.09 -0.23
N ARG A 167 -7.85 27.81 -0.90
CA ARG A 167 -8.07 29.21 -1.30
C ARG A 167 -9.17 29.33 -2.36
N VAL A 168 -9.15 28.48 -3.38
CA VAL A 168 -10.20 28.43 -4.41
C VAL A 168 -11.58 28.17 -3.79
N ARG A 169 -11.65 27.21 -2.86
CA ARG A 169 -12.86 26.93 -2.08
C ARG A 169 -13.30 28.13 -1.24
N ALA A 170 -12.38 28.83 -0.59
CA ALA A 170 -12.70 30.01 0.22
C ALA A 170 -13.29 31.16 -0.63
N CYS A 171 -12.97 31.20 -1.93
CA CYS A 171 -13.60 32.10 -2.90
C CYS A 171 -15.00 31.63 -3.37
N GLY A 172 -15.52 30.53 -2.84
CA GLY A 172 -16.86 29.99 -3.17
C GLY A 172 -16.94 29.25 -4.50
N GLN A 173 -15.80 28.93 -5.13
CA GLN A 173 -15.80 28.23 -6.41
C GLN A 173 -16.01 26.72 -6.24
N ALA A 174 -16.70 26.12 -7.22
CA ALA A 174 -16.93 24.67 -7.27
C ALA A 174 -15.60 23.90 -7.52
N PRO A 175 -15.48 22.64 -7.07
CA PRO A 175 -14.29 21.82 -7.32
C PRO A 175 -14.06 21.53 -8.82
N SER A 176 -15.10 21.62 -9.65
CA SER A 176 -15.02 21.50 -11.11
C SER A 176 -14.73 22.83 -11.84
N SER A 177 -14.41 23.90 -11.09
CA SER A 177 -13.99 25.18 -11.67
C SER A 177 -12.68 25.06 -12.44
N ASN A 178 -12.43 26.00 -13.36
CA ASN A 178 -11.18 26.01 -14.13
C ASN A 178 -9.97 26.23 -13.20
N ASP A 179 -10.07 27.14 -12.23
CA ASP A 179 -8.98 27.42 -11.27
C ASP A 179 -8.58 26.15 -10.50
N ALA A 180 -9.56 25.38 -10.00
CA ALA A 180 -9.29 24.12 -9.31
C ALA A 180 -8.64 23.08 -10.24
N LYS A 181 -9.09 23.00 -11.49
CA LYS A 181 -8.53 22.08 -12.49
C LYS A 181 -7.11 22.44 -12.89
N GLU A 182 -6.81 23.72 -13.06
CA GLU A 182 -5.46 24.21 -13.39
C GLU A 182 -4.48 23.87 -12.27
N ILE A 183 -4.87 24.03 -11.00
CA ILE A 183 -4.06 23.65 -9.83
C ILE A 183 -3.78 22.14 -9.83
N CYS A 184 -4.81 21.31 -10.05
CA CYS A 184 -4.63 19.86 -10.13
C CYS A 184 -3.74 19.45 -11.31
N ALA A 185 -3.96 20.03 -12.49
CA ALA A 185 -3.17 19.75 -13.70
C ALA A 185 -1.70 20.16 -13.53
N ALA A 186 -1.43 21.33 -12.94
CA ALA A 186 -0.07 21.77 -12.63
C ALA A 186 0.64 20.81 -11.65
N SER A 187 -0.09 20.31 -10.65
CA SER A 187 0.46 19.36 -9.68
C SER A 187 0.76 17.99 -10.32
N VAL A 188 -0.15 17.50 -11.16
CA VAL A 188 0.06 16.28 -11.97
C VAL A 188 1.28 16.44 -12.88
N HIS A 189 1.41 17.58 -13.54
CA HIS A 189 2.55 17.88 -14.41
C HIS A 189 3.86 17.89 -13.63
N ALA A 190 3.92 18.54 -12.46
CA ALA A 190 5.10 18.58 -11.62
C ALA A 190 5.55 17.18 -11.17
N VAL A 191 4.61 16.33 -10.77
CA VAL A 191 4.89 14.91 -10.46
C VAL A 191 5.36 14.17 -11.69
N SER A 192 4.66 14.31 -12.82
CA SER A 192 4.97 13.63 -14.08
C SER A 192 6.39 13.95 -14.55
N GLU A 193 6.79 15.22 -14.56
CA GLU A 193 8.13 15.63 -14.96
C GLU A 193 9.20 15.13 -14.00
N ARG A 194 9.02 15.36 -12.69
CA ARG A 194 10.06 15.06 -11.70
C ARG A 194 10.26 13.56 -11.50
N CYS A 195 9.19 12.79 -11.60
CA CYS A 195 9.19 11.34 -11.41
C CYS A 195 9.33 10.57 -12.73
N ALA A 196 9.39 11.25 -13.88
CA ALA A 196 9.36 10.64 -15.21
C ALA A 196 8.18 9.67 -15.42
N LEU A 197 7.01 10.04 -14.89
CA LEU A 197 5.77 9.27 -14.97
C LEU A 197 4.87 9.76 -16.09
N ARG A 198 4.00 8.89 -16.63
CA ARG A 198 2.90 9.38 -17.48
C ARG A 198 1.94 10.20 -16.63
N ALA A 199 1.22 11.13 -17.27
CA ALA A 199 0.25 11.97 -16.57
C ALA A 199 -0.81 11.16 -15.80
N ALA A 200 -1.24 10.01 -16.34
CA ALA A 200 -2.16 9.10 -15.67
C ALA A 200 -1.57 8.51 -14.38
N ASP A 201 -0.33 8.00 -14.43
CA ASP A 201 0.36 7.41 -13.27
C ASP A 201 0.66 8.49 -12.21
N ALA A 202 1.00 9.71 -12.64
CA ALA A 202 1.21 10.85 -11.75
C ALA A 202 -0.10 11.27 -11.04
N ALA A 203 -1.23 11.24 -11.76
CA ALA A 203 -2.54 11.51 -11.20
C ALA A 203 -2.99 10.40 -10.22
N GLU A 204 -2.69 9.14 -10.51
CA GLU A 204 -2.91 8.01 -9.60
C GLU A 204 -2.08 8.15 -8.32
N LEU A 205 -0.79 8.51 -8.44
CA LEU A 205 0.08 8.78 -7.29
C LEU A 205 -0.50 9.89 -6.40
N LEU A 206 -0.93 11.01 -6.99
CA LEU A 206 -1.56 12.10 -6.23
C LEU A 206 -2.85 11.65 -5.56
N ALA A 207 -3.71 10.91 -6.25
CA ALA A 207 -4.94 10.38 -5.69
C ALA A 207 -4.65 9.44 -4.51
N ARG A 208 -3.67 8.54 -4.65
CA ARG A 208 -3.21 7.65 -3.59
C ARG A 208 -2.71 8.45 -2.38
N ALA A 209 -1.81 9.41 -2.59
CA ALA A 209 -1.24 10.21 -1.52
C ALA A 209 -2.30 11.07 -0.80
N MET A 210 -3.25 11.66 -1.54
CA MET A 210 -4.37 12.40 -0.95
C MET A 210 -5.30 11.51 -0.11
N ASN A 211 -5.38 10.22 -0.43
CA ASN A 211 -6.20 9.24 0.27
C ASN A 211 -5.38 8.36 1.24
N ALA A 212 -4.13 8.75 1.53
CA ALA A 212 -3.32 8.07 2.54
C ALA A 212 -4.00 8.12 3.93
N SER A 213 -3.78 7.08 4.72
CA SER A 213 -4.38 6.98 6.05
C SER A 213 -3.93 8.15 6.93
N GLY A 214 -4.87 8.86 7.57
CA GLY A 214 -4.60 10.05 8.39
C GLY A 214 -4.46 11.37 7.62
N MET A 215 -4.41 11.34 6.28
CA MET A 215 -4.28 12.53 5.43
C MET A 215 -5.49 13.49 5.59
N GLY A 216 -6.70 12.96 5.47
CA GLY A 216 -7.92 13.78 5.52
C GLY A 216 -8.09 14.55 6.82
N LEU A 217 -7.89 13.88 7.97
CA LEU A 217 -7.94 14.54 9.27
C LEU A 217 -6.85 15.62 9.40
N THR A 218 -5.62 15.33 8.99
CA THR A 218 -4.50 16.28 9.05
C THR A 218 -4.76 17.51 8.18
N CYS A 219 -5.27 17.30 6.97
CA CYS A 219 -5.65 18.36 6.03
C CYS A 219 -6.77 19.25 6.60
N GLU A 220 -7.82 18.67 7.16
CA GLU A 220 -8.94 19.45 7.69
C GLU A 220 -8.60 20.18 8.99
N LEU A 221 -7.74 19.61 9.86
CA LEU A 221 -7.23 20.32 11.03
C LEU A 221 -6.38 21.53 10.64
N TRP A 222 -5.66 21.45 9.51
CA TRP A 222 -4.82 22.53 9.03
C TRP A 222 -5.60 23.62 8.29
N LEU A 223 -6.41 23.23 7.32
CA LEU A 223 -7.02 24.14 6.33
C LEU A 223 -8.52 24.33 6.54
N GLY A 224 -9.08 23.69 7.56
CA GLY A 224 -10.48 23.80 7.95
C GLY A 224 -11.37 22.69 7.37
N PRO A 225 -12.60 22.57 7.89
CA PRO A 225 -13.51 21.46 7.58
C PRO A 225 -13.84 21.38 6.09
N ALA A 226 -13.97 20.16 5.55
CA ALA A 226 -14.33 19.88 4.16
C ALA A 226 -13.33 20.36 3.08
N THR A 227 -12.09 20.72 3.46
CA THR A 227 -11.03 21.01 2.48
C THR A 227 -10.56 19.73 1.77
N TRP A 228 -10.45 18.62 2.51
CA TRP A 228 -10.01 17.34 1.93
C TRP A 228 -11.02 16.76 0.93
N THR A 229 -12.32 16.79 1.27
CA THR A 229 -13.38 16.32 0.35
C THR A 229 -13.46 17.19 -0.92
N TYR A 230 -13.31 18.51 -0.78
CA TYR A 230 -13.21 19.42 -1.91
C TYR A 230 -12.02 19.08 -2.82
N ALA A 231 -10.85 18.85 -2.23
CA ALA A 231 -9.65 18.58 -2.99
C ALA A 231 -9.74 17.26 -3.79
N ASN A 232 -10.30 16.19 -3.20
CA ASN A 232 -10.54 14.95 -3.92
C ASN A 232 -11.50 15.14 -5.10
N ALA A 233 -12.62 15.85 -4.89
CA ALA A 233 -13.56 16.15 -5.95
C ALA A 233 -12.94 16.99 -7.09
N ALA A 234 -12.01 17.90 -6.77
CA ALA A 234 -11.29 18.69 -7.76
C ALA A 234 -10.33 17.82 -8.59
N LEU A 235 -9.59 16.91 -7.95
CA LEU A 235 -8.70 15.99 -8.66
C LEU A 235 -9.48 15.04 -9.58
N GLU A 236 -10.57 14.46 -9.09
CA GLU A 236 -11.46 13.59 -9.87
C GLU A 236 -12.05 14.32 -11.09
N ALA A 237 -12.55 15.54 -10.89
CA ALA A 237 -13.09 16.35 -11.98
C ALA A 237 -12.04 16.66 -13.06
N SER A 238 -10.80 16.90 -12.64
CA SER A 238 -9.67 17.16 -13.54
C SER A 238 -9.30 15.92 -14.36
N GLN A 239 -9.31 14.74 -13.74
CA GLN A 239 -9.02 13.47 -14.42
C GLN A 239 -10.07 13.12 -15.46
N LEU A 240 -11.36 13.31 -15.15
CA LEU A 240 -12.46 13.04 -16.09
C LEU A 240 -12.38 13.90 -17.35
N ASP A 241 -12.01 15.18 -17.21
CA ASP A 241 -11.86 16.08 -18.35
C ASP A 241 -10.62 15.75 -19.18
N ALA A 242 -9.51 15.36 -18.56
CA ALA A 242 -8.31 14.89 -19.27
C ALA A 242 -8.60 13.62 -20.10
N GLN A 243 -9.37 12.67 -19.56
CA GLN A 243 -9.79 11.47 -20.29
C GLN A 243 -10.69 11.80 -21.49
N ARG A 244 -11.61 12.76 -21.33
CA ARG A 244 -12.48 13.22 -22.44
C ARG A 244 -11.69 13.90 -23.55
N ALA A 245 -10.71 14.73 -23.20
CA ALA A 245 -9.85 15.40 -24.17
C ALA A 245 -9.01 14.37 -24.97
N GLY A 246 -8.44 13.36 -24.30
CA GLY A 246 -7.68 12.30 -24.97
C GLY A 246 -8.53 11.44 -25.91
N ALA A 247 -9.78 11.12 -25.54
CA ALA A 247 -10.70 10.39 -26.41
C ALA A 247 -11.06 11.16 -27.69
N THR A 248 -11.20 12.49 -27.61
CA THR A 248 -11.47 13.33 -28.78
C THR A 248 -10.27 13.48 -29.72
N GLU A 249 -9.04 13.37 -29.21
CA GLU A 249 -7.82 13.39 -30.02
C GLU A 249 -7.60 12.06 -30.76
N GLU A 250 -7.89 10.92 -30.12
CA GLU A 250 -7.82 9.59 -30.75
C GLU A 250 -8.89 9.41 -31.85
N GLU A 251 -10.12 9.90 -31.65
CA GLU A 251 -11.18 9.88 -32.68
C GLU A 251 -10.83 10.74 -33.92
N CYS A 252 -10.04 11.82 -33.75
CA CYS A 252 -9.57 12.63 -34.89
C CYS A 252 -8.47 11.95 -35.71
N HIS A 253 -7.75 10.97 -35.16
CA HIS A 253 -6.69 10.23 -35.87
C HIS A 253 -7.21 8.99 -36.63
N VAL A 254 -8.49 8.64 -36.51
CA VAL A 254 -9.15 7.57 -37.28
C VAL A 254 -10.08 8.15 -38.34
N LYS A 255 -9.54 8.95 -39.27
CA LYS A 255 -10.18 9.19 -40.57
C LYS A 255 -9.33 8.57 -41.68
N PRO A 256 -9.82 7.54 -42.40
CA PRO A 256 -9.09 7.02 -43.54
C PRO A 256 -9.07 8.06 -44.67
N LEU A 257 -7.87 8.33 -45.21
CA LEU A 257 -7.72 8.90 -46.56
C LEU A 257 -8.38 7.92 -47.54
N GLY A 258 -9.61 8.24 -47.94
CA GLY A 258 -10.26 7.60 -49.08
C GLY A 258 -9.67 8.15 -50.36
N ASP A 259 -8.99 7.27 -51.09
CA ASP A 259 -8.22 7.52 -52.30
C ASP A 259 -8.93 8.35 -53.37
N ALA A 260 -8.22 9.37 -53.86
CA ALA A 260 -8.47 9.94 -55.17
C ALA A 260 -8.07 8.91 -56.24
N LYS A 261 -9.05 8.41 -56.99
CA LYS A 261 -8.80 7.82 -58.31
C LYS A 261 -9.47 8.68 -59.37
N GLU A 262 -8.64 9.48 -60.02
CA GLU A 262 -8.78 9.82 -61.43
C GLU A 262 -9.00 8.52 -62.23
N GLN A 263 -10.08 8.45 -63.01
CA GLN A 263 -10.08 7.72 -64.27
C GLN A 263 -10.82 8.52 -65.34
N SER A 264 -10.04 8.91 -66.34
CA SER A 264 -10.41 9.50 -67.61
C SER A 264 -10.74 8.38 -68.63
N ALA A 265 -11.55 8.74 -69.64
CA ALA A 265 -11.99 7.97 -70.82
C ALA A 265 -12.93 6.79 -70.55
N VAL A 266 -14.13 6.71 -71.14
CA VAL A 266 -14.55 6.93 -72.54
C VAL A 266 -15.88 7.66 -72.62
#